data_AF-A0A7C7RRV3-F1
#
_entry.id   AF-A0A7C7RRV3-F1
#
_cell.length_a   1.000
_cell.length_b   1.000
_cell.length_c   1.000
_cell.angle_alpha   90.00
_cell.angle_beta   90.00
_cell.angle_gamma   90.00
#
_symmetry.space_group_name_H-M   'P 1'
#
loop_
_entity.id
_entity.type
_entity.pdbx_description
1 polymer ?
#
loop_
_entity_poly.entity_id
_entity_poly.type
_entity_poly.pdbx_seq_one_letter_code
_entity_poly.pdbx_strand_id
1 'polypeptide(L)' 'MGKEADNNIGRVPLILVGTKRDLGISIGIDPRKLAEELGFDDYIETSALSGENIEEAVRLLIRKNQRDNPVFLGF' A
#
# COMPACT_ATOMS: atom_id res chain seq x y z
N MET A 1 19.30 14.85 -1.39
CA MET A 1 18.87 13.74 -0.50
C MET A 1 19.78 12.57 -0.82
N GLY A 2 20.45 12.02 0.20
CA GLY A 2 21.77 11.39 0.07
C GLY A 2 21.76 9.98 -0.51
N LYS A 3 22.79 9.70 -1.32
CA LYS A 3 23.18 8.41 -1.91
C LYS A 3 23.20 7.21 -0.94
N GLU A 4 23.25 7.45 0.36
CA GLU A 4 23.25 6.40 1.40
C GLU A 4 21.85 5.83 1.68
N ALA A 5 20.78 6.62 1.51
CA ALA A 5 19.41 6.14 1.71
C ALA A 5 19.03 5.12 0.62
N ASP A 6 19.35 5.42 -0.63
CA ASP A 6 19.08 4.53 -1.77
C ASP A 6 19.83 3.20 -1.69
N ASN A 7 21.03 3.19 -1.08
CA ASN A 7 21.85 1.98 -0.95
C ASN A 7 21.47 1.10 0.26
N ASN A 8 20.78 1.64 1.27
CA ASN A 8 20.45 0.91 2.51
C ASN A 8 18.97 0.49 2.62
N ILE A 9 18.06 1.12 1.89
CA ILE A 9 16.61 0.94 2.10
C ILE A 9 16.03 -0.28 1.36
N GLY A 10 16.75 -0.85 0.38
CA GLY A 10 16.19 -1.92 -0.45
C GLY A 10 14.95 -1.44 -1.22
N ARG A 11 14.14 -2.37 -1.74
CA ARG A 11 12.87 -2.01 -2.38
C ARG A 11 11.87 -1.59 -1.29
N VAL A 12 11.35 -0.35 -1.37
CA VAL A 12 10.26 0.11 -0.49
C VAL A 12 8.95 -0.45 -1.02
N PRO A 13 8.15 -1.17 -0.20
CA PRO A 13 6.85 -1.63 -0.64
C PRO A 13 5.88 -0.46 -0.76
N LEU A 14 5.23 -0.36 -1.92
CA LEU A 14 4.29 0.72 -2.23
C LEU A 14 2.90 0.13 -2.46
N ILE A 15 1.87 0.64 -1.79
CA ILE A 15 0.47 0.21 -1.97
C ILE A 15 -0.38 1.41 -2.34
N LEU A 16 -1.20 1.27 -3.38
CA LEU A 16 -2.16 2.29 -3.78
C LEU A 16 -3.43 2.17 -2.92
N VAL A 17 -3.82 3.26 -2.24
CA VAL A 17 -5.02 3.30 -1.41
C VAL A 17 -6.09 4.17 -2.08
N GLY A 18 -7.17 3.52 -2.54
CA GLY A 18 -8.40 4.22 -2.90
C GLY A 18 -9.15 4.58 -1.62
N THR A 19 -9.55 5.83 -1.44
CA THR A 19 -10.32 6.26 -0.26
C THR A 19 -11.63 6.91 -0.66
N LYS A 20 -12.52 7.15 0.31
CA LYS A 20 -13.90 7.65 0.12
C LYS A 20 -14.81 6.69 -0.66
N ARG A 21 -14.64 5.38 -0.47
CA ARG A 21 -15.50 4.36 -1.09
C ARG A 21 -16.99 4.59 -0.82
N ASP A 22 -17.32 5.14 0.33
CA ASP A 22 -18.67 5.53 0.76
C ASP A 22 -19.37 6.49 -0.21
N LEU A 23 -18.63 7.27 -1.01
CA LEU A 23 -19.20 8.19 -1.99
C LEU A 23 -19.63 7.50 -3.30
N GLY A 24 -19.28 6.23 -3.51
CA GLY A 24 -19.62 5.50 -4.74
C GLY A 24 -19.01 6.09 -6.02
N ILE A 25 -18.00 6.96 -5.90
CA ILE A 25 -17.34 7.63 -7.02
C ILE A 25 -16.31 6.66 -7.61
N SER A 26 -16.49 6.30 -8.89
CA SER A 26 -15.46 5.62 -9.65
C SER A 26 -14.59 6.66 -10.37
N ILE A 27 -13.28 6.45 -10.31
CA ILE A 27 -12.38 7.06 -11.28
C ILE A 27 -12.56 6.32 -12.61
N GLY A 28 -12.57 7.02 -13.74
CA GLY A 28 -12.84 6.44 -15.07
C GLY A 28 -11.74 5.49 -15.60
N ILE A 29 -10.92 4.97 -14.70
CA ILE A 29 -9.79 4.06 -14.93
C ILE A 29 -9.86 2.95 -13.89
N ASP A 30 -9.42 1.75 -14.26
CA ASP A 30 -9.31 0.63 -13.33
C ASP A 30 -8.14 0.90 -12.36
N PRO A 31 -8.40 1.14 -11.06
CA PRO A 31 -7.36 1.50 -10.12
C PRO A 31 -6.32 0.39 -9.92
N ARG A 32 -6.73 -0.87 -10.10
CA ARG A 32 -5.81 -2.01 -9.99
C ARG A 32 -4.83 -2.03 -11.15
N LYS A 33 -5.29 -1.77 -12.38
CA LYS A 33 -4.41 -1.62 -13.53
C LYS A 33 -3.45 -0.45 -13.38
N LEU A 34 -3.94 0.68 -12.87
CA LEU A 34 -3.08 1.83 -12.58
C LEU A 34 -1.99 1.49 -11.56
N ALA A 35 -2.33 0.74 -10.51
CA ALA A 35 -1.37 0.28 -9.51
C ALA A 35 -0.28 -0.61 -10.14
N GLU A 36 -0.68 -1.56 -11.01
CA GLU A 36 0.24 -2.44 -11.74
C GLU A 36 1.16 -1.66 -12.70
N GLU A 37 0.59 -0.74 -13.51
CA GLU A 37 1.34 0.09 -14.47
C GLU A 37 2.40 0.97 -13.80
N LEU A 38 2.10 1.46 -12.58
CA LEU A 38 2.99 2.32 -11.81
C LEU A 38 3.94 1.53 -10.90
N GLY A 39 3.86 0.19 -10.88
CA GLY A 39 4.74 -0.67 -10.09
C GLY A 39 4.44 -0.74 -8.60
N PHE A 40 3.21 -0.43 -8.19
CA PHE A 40 2.74 -0.69 -6.82
C PHE A 40 2.59 -2.19 -6.58
N ASP A 41 2.79 -2.59 -5.33
CA ASP A 41 2.72 -3.97 -4.87
C ASP A 41 1.30 -4.49 -4.64
N ASP A 42 0.35 -3.57 -4.44
CA ASP A 42 -1.07 -3.88 -4.30
C ASP A 42 -1.96 -2.63 -4.43
N TYR A 43 -3.27 -2.86 -4.46
CA TYR A 43 -4.31 -1.84 -4.39
C TYR A 43 -5.41 -2.25 -3.40
N ILE A 44 -5.83 -1.31 -2.56
CA ILE A 44 -6.94 -1.50 -1.62
C ILE A 44 -7.88 -0.30 -1.57
N GLU A 45 -9.18 -0.56 -1.59
CA GLU A 45 -10.22 0.43 -1.33
C GLU A 45 -10.50 0.55 0.17
N THR A 46 -10.66 1.77 0.64
CA THR A 46 -10.90 2.13 2.04
C THR A 46 -12.00 3.18 2.14
N SER A 47 -12.59 3.30 3.33
CA SER A 47 -13.33 4.49 3.73
C SER A 47 -12.79 4.97 5.07
N ALA A 48 -12.20 6.17 5.06
CA ALA A 48 -11.80 6.82 6.31
C ALA A 48 -13.00 7.22 7.18
N LEU A 49 -14.19 7.33 6.58
CA LEU A 49 -15.42 7.70 7.28
C LEU A 49 -15.99 6.53 8.09
N SER A 50 -16.05 5.33 7.49
CA SER A 50 -16.56 4.13 8.17
C SER A 50 -15.47 3.29 8.85
N GLY A 51 -14.20 3.54 8.55
CA GLY A 51 -13.07 2.73 9.00
C GLY A 51 -12.87 1.45 8.17
N GLU A 52 -13.63 1.24 7.10
CA GLU A 52 -13.47 0.07 6.23
C GLU A 52 -12.04 -0.02 5.69
N ASN A 53 -11.45 -1.22 5.84
CA ASN A 53 -10.18 -1.64 5.27
C ASN A 53 -8.94 -0.83 5.67
N ILE A 54 -9.04 0.09 6.64
CA ILE A 54 -7.89 0.87 7.12
C ILE A 54 -6.84 -0.05 7.75
N GLU A 55 -7.27 -0.97 8.63
CA GLU A 55 -6.36 -1.92 9.27
C GLU A 55 -5.73 -2.88 8.26
N GLU A 56 -6.51 -3.35 7.27
CA GLU A 56 -5.99 -4.25 6.24
C GLU A 56 -4.96 -3.55 5.35
N ALA A 57 -5.14 -2.26 5.03
CA ALA A 57 -4.14 -1.49 4.28
C ALA A 57 -2.79 -1.44 5.01
N VAL A 58 -2.82 -1.26 6.34
CA VAL A 58 -1.61 -1.29 7.17
C VAL A 58 -1.03 -2.71 7.24
N ARG A 59 -1.86 -3.74 7.42
CA ARG A 59 -1.40 -5.15 7.46
C ARG A 59 -0.77 -5.58 6.14
N LEU A 60 -1.28 -5.12 4.99
CA LEU A 60 -0.69 -5.39 3.68
C LEU A 60 0.73 -4.81 3.58
N LEU A 61 0.95 -3.57 4.03
CA LEU A 61 2.28 -2.95 4.07
C LEU A 61 3.25 -3.75 4.95
N ILE A 62 2.80 -4.19 6.13
CA ILE A 62 3.63 -5.00 7.05
C ILE A 62 4.01 -6.34 6.39
N ARG A 63 3.05 -7.04 5.79
CA ARG A 63 3.30 -8.34 5.11
C ARG A 63 4.29 -8.20 3.96
N LYS A 64 4.24 -7.09 3.21
CA LYS A 64 5.18 -6.83 2.09
C LYS A 64 6.58 -6.51 2.61
N ASN A 65 6.69 -5.67 3.66
CA ASN A 65 7.97 -5.42 4.33
C ASN A 65 8.61 -6.70 4.89
N GLN A 66 7.83 -7.61 5.49
CA GLN A 66 8.35 -8.85 6.08
C GLN A 66 8.86 -9.88 5.06
N ARG A 67 8.31 -9.89 3.83
CA ARG A 67 8.83 -10.77 2.76
C ARG A 67 10.22 -10.34 2.31
N ASP A 68 10.46 -9.03 2.25
CA ASP A 68 11.70 -8.46 1.75
C ASP A 68 12.72 -8.24 2.87
N ASN A 69 12.27 -8.15 4.13
CA ASN A 69 13.10 -8.08 5.33
C ASN A 69 12.36 -8.70 6.54
N PRO A 70 12.62 -9.96 6.92
CA PRO A 70 11.90 -10.65 7.99
C PRO A 70 12.25 -10.05 9.36
N VAL A 71 11.53 -8.99 9.75
CA VAL A 71 11.54 -8.49 11.12
C VAL A 71 10.60 -9.37 11.94
N PHE A 72 11.18 -10.21 12.81
CA PHE A 72 10.42 -10.93 13.83
C PHE A 72 9.80 -9.93 14.79
N LEU A 73 8.53 -9.60 14.58
CA LEU A 73 7.71 -8.87 15.54
C LEU A 73 7.13 -9.91 16.50
N GLY A 74 7.82 -10.12 17.62
CA GLY A 74 7.29 -10.84 18.77
C GLY A 74 6.29 -9.95 19.50
N PHE A 75 5.01 -10.23 19.30
CA PHE A 75 3.92 -9.83 20.20
C PHE A 75 3.13 -11.09 20.53
#